data_AF-A0A1F7RYC0-F1
#
_entry.id   AF-A0A1F7RYC0-F1
#
_cell.length_a   1.000
_cell.length_b   1.000
_cell.length_c   1.000
_cell.angle_alpha   90.00
_cell.angle_beta   90.00
_cell.angle_gamma   90.00
#
_symmetry.space_group_name_H-M   'P 1'
#
loop_
_entity.id
_entity.type
_entity.pdbx_description
1 polymer ?
#
loop_
_entity_poly.entity_id
_entity_poly.type
_entity_poly.pdbx_seq_one_letter_code
_entity_poly.pdbx_strand_id
1 'polypeptide(L)'
;MGLIPQTVETVDIMPTIFNYAGILDPFETQGNSLAEYLVPFSHDDSIAFSELNFYGRNYKSLLIGNHKLVLQKFNSSINADSKDELFIDLDTNPEENVNLKLTQQDDLKMFFKARIKIINENSTRLRKRLIGEEPQKSILMDDRTKQRLRMLGYIN
;
A
#
# COMPACT_ATOMS: atom_id res chain seq x y z
N MET A 1 4.83 20.11 22.53
CA MET A 1 4.77 19.86 21.09
C MET A 1 4.53 18.37 20.90
N GLY A 2 3.35 17.97 20.46
CA GLY A 2 3.10 16.57 20.10
C GLY A 2 3.81 16.28 18.77
N LEU A 3 4.48 15.14 18.68
CA LEU A 3 4.98 14.62 17.40
C LEU A 3 3.76 14.31 16.52
N ILE A 4 3.62 14.97 15.38
CA ILE A 4 2.61 14.60 14.38
C ILE A 4 3.21 13.44 13.58
N PRO A 5 2.66 12.22 13.67
CA PRO A 5 3.16 11.09 12.90
C PRO A 5 3.08 11.42 11.40
N GLN A 6 4.17 11.17 10.68
CA GLN A 6 4.27 11.39 9.23
C GLN A 6 4.30 10.04 8.53
N THR A 7 3.52 9.90 7.46
CA THR A 7 3.59 8.72 6.60
C THR A 7 4.81 8.84 5.69
N VAL A 8 5.62 7.77 5.63
CA VAL A 8 6.83 7.69 4.80
C VAL A 8 6.75 6.44 3.94
N GLU A 9 7.16 6.54 2.68
CA GLU A 9 7.22 5.43 1.74
C GLU A 9 8.66 5.14 1.30
N THR A 10 8.91 3.89 0.85
CA THR A 10 10.22 3.50 0.34
C THR A 10 10.64 4.34 -0.88
N VAL A 11 9.67 4.80 -1.69
CA VAL A 11 9.91 5.61 -2.89
C VAL A 11 10.42 7.02 -2.58
N ASP A 12 10.30 7.48 -1.34
CA ASP A 12 10.74 8.80 -0.89
C ASP A 12 12.26 8.89 -0.71
N ILE A 13 12.94 7.75 -0.57
CA ILE A 13 14.39 7.70 -0.30
C ILE A 13 15.19 8.36 -1.43
N MET A 14 14.87 8.02 -2.68
CA MET A 14 15.63 8.52 -3.84
C MET A 14 15.51 10.04 -4.04
N PRO A 15 14.31 10.65 -4.09
CA PRO A 15 14.18 12.10 -4.19
C PRO A 15 14.80 12.81 -2.99
N THR A 16 14.78 12.21 -1.80
CA THR A 16 15.48 12.74 -0.62
C THR A 16 16.99 12.83 -0.85
N ILE A 17 17.62 11.78 -1.40
CA ILE A 17 19.05 11.78 -1.73
C ILE A 17 19.38 12.87 -2.76
N PHE A 18 18.59 12.99 -3.82
CA PHE A 18 18.79 14.03 -4.84
C PHE A 18 18.71 15.44 -4.26
N ASN A 19 17.73 15.68 -3.38
CA ASN A 19 17.57 16.95 -2.70
C ASN A 19 18.82 17.32 -1.88
N TYR A 20 19.33 16.40 -1.05
CA TYR A 20 20.55 16.62 -0.28
C TYR A 20 21.80 16.82 -1.15
N ALA A 21 21.86 16.15 -2.31
CA ALA A 21 22.95 16.30 -3.25
C ALA A 21 22.86 17.59 -4.09
N GLY A 22 21.75 18.35 -3.99
CA GLY A 22 21.49 19.52 -4.83
C GLY A 22 21.26 19.16 -6.31
N ILE A 23 20.83 17.93 -6.58
CA ILE A 23 20.60 17.41 -7.93
C ILE A 23 19.10 17.52 -8.26
N LEU A 24 18.78 18.03 -9.46
CA LEU A 24 17.43 17.96 -10.00
C LEU A 24 17.10 16.51 -10.34
N ASP A 25 15.98 16.00 -9.84
CA ASP A 25 15.56 14.61 -10.06
C ASP A 25 15.42 14.30 -11.57
N PRO A 26 16.33 13.49 -12.14
CA PRO A 26 16.34 13.22 -13.57
C PRO A 26 15.36 12.10 -13.97
N PHE A 27 14.75 11.41 -13.00
CA PHE A 27 13.93 10.22 -13.23
C PHE A 27 12.44 10.44 -12.99
N GLU A 28 12.03 11.65 -12.60
CA GLU A 28 10.65 11.95 -12.19
C GLU A 28 10.15 10.91 -11.18
N THR A 29 10.93 10.70 -10.11
CA THR A 29 10.61 9.73 -9.07
C THR A 29 9.24 10.02 -8.46
N GLN A 30 8.54 8.96 -8.06
CA GLN A 30 7.15 9.06 -7.60
C GLN A 30 7.02 9.55 -6.16
N GLY A 31 8.08 9.44 -5.36
CA GLY A 31 8.09 9.83 -3.96
C GLY A 31 8.34 11.32 -3.77
N ASN A 32 8.21 11.76 -2.52
CA ASN A 32 8.52 13.13 -2.11
C ASN A 32 9.81 13.15 -1.28
N SER A 33 10.56 14.25 -1.35
CA SER A 33 11.76 14.40 -0.53
C SER A 33 11.38 14.54 0.94
N LEU A 34 11.93 13.70 1.80
CA LEU A 34 11.74 13.78 3.25
C LEU A 34 12.47 14.97 3.88
N ALA A 35 13.32 15.68 3.13
CA ALA A 35 13.99 16.88 3.61
C ALA A 35 13.00 17.98 4.00
N GLU A 36 11.81 18.00 3.40
CA GLU A 36 10.75 18.96 3.69
C GLU A 36 10.18 18.78 5.10
N TYR A 37 10.23 17.56 5.66
CA TYR A 37 9.79 17.28 7.03
C TYR A 37 10.75 17.77 8.12
N LEU A 38 11.97 18.19 7.75
CA LEU A 38 12.87 18.89 8.67
C LEU A 38 12.48 20.35 8.87
N VAL A 39 11.52 20.84 8.07
CA VAL A 39 10.93 22.17 8.18
C VAL A 39 9.54 21.99 8.81
N PRO A 40 9.13 22.83 9.77
CA PRO A 40 7.84 22.68 10.46
C PRO A 40 6.69 23.11 9.55
N PHE A 41 6.31 22.25 8.60
CA PHE A 41 5.07 22.36 7.83
C PHE A 41 4.28 21.06 7.96
N SER A 42 3.01 21.21 8.36
CA SER A 42 2.03 20.12 8.46
C SER A 42 1.67 19.63 7.05
N HIS A 43 1.98 18.37 6.76
CA HIS A 43 1.52 17.69 5.56
C HIS A 43 0.37 16.77 5.97
N ASP A 44 -0.86 17.12 5.60
CA ASP A 44 -2.08 16.46 6.11
C ASP A 44 -2.67 15.39 5.16
N ASP A 45 -2.03 15.09 4.03
CA ASP A 45 -2.60 14.20 3.00
C ASP A 45 -1.66 13.05 2.57
N SER A 46 -0.70 12.65 3.42
CA SER A 46 0.26 11.61 3.06
C SER A 46 -0.40 10.24 3.03
N ILE A 47 -0.50 9.65 1.85
CA ILE A 47 -1.03 8.31 1.60
C ILE A 47 0.14 7.39 1.36
N ALA A 48 0.17 6.24 2.05
CA ALA A 48 1.12 5.18 1.73
C ALA A 48 0.45 4.03 1.00
N PHE A 49 1.18 3.46 0.05
CA PHE A 49 0.79 2.29 -0.70
C PHE A 49 1.83 1.17 -0.55
N SER A 50 1.36 -0.06 -0.39
CA SER A 50 2.24 -1.22 -0.41
C SER A 50 1.65 -2.38 -1.20
N GLU A 51 2.52 -3.18 -1.80
CA GLU A 51 2.16 -4.37 -2.55
C GLU A 51 2.92 -5.58 -2.00
N LEU A 52 2.23 -6.72 -1.91
CA LEU A 52 2.80 -8.01 -1.61
C LEU A 52 2.35 -9.01 -2.67
N ASN A 53 3.27 -9.37 -3.56
CA ASN A 53 3.09 -10.41 -4.56
C ASN A 53 3.71 -11.70 -4.03
N PHE A 54 2.91 -12.54 -3.39
CA PHE A 54 3.38 -13.77 -2.73
C PHE A 54 2.55 -14.97 -3.17
N TYR A 55 3.22 -15.95 -3.77
CA TYR A 55 2.64 -17.22 -4.22
C TYR A 55 1.35 -17.09 -5.06
N GLY A 56 1.33 -16.16 -6.02
CA GLY A 56 0.15 -15.92 -6.87
C GLY A 56 -0.99 -15.16 -6.18
N ARG A 57 -0.82 -14.75 -4.93
CA ARG A 57 -1.69 -13.77 -4.26
C ARG A 57 -1.03 -12.39 -4.34
N ASN A 58 -1.84 -11.41 -4.74
CA ASN A 58 -1.40 -10.03 -4.89
C ASN A 58 -2.15 -9.18 -3.89
N TYR A 59 -1.64 -9.13 -2.66
CA TYR A 59 -2.19 -8.25 -1.64
C TYR A 59 -1.68 -6.84 -1.88
N LYS A 60 -2.53 -5.86 -1.62
CA LYS A 60 -2.18 -4.46 -1.68
C LYS A 60 -2.78 -3.74 -0.50
N SER A 61 -2.05 -2.79 0.05
CA SER A 61 -2.48 -1.99 1.19
C SER A 61 -2.47 -0.51 0.83
N LEU A 62 -3.44 0.22 1.37
CA LEU A 62 -3.49 1.68 1.37
C LEU A 62 -3.59 2.17 2.80
N LEU A 63 -2.79 3.15 3.17
CA LEU A 63 -2.82 3.83 4.46
C LEU A 63 -3.12 5.31 4.24
N ILE A 64 -4.13 5.83 4.93
CA ILE A 64 -4.59 7.21 4.83
C ILE A 64 -4.84 7.71 6.26
N GLY A 65 -3.96 8.58 6.74
CA GLY A 65 -3.90 8.90 8.17
C GLY A 65 -3.77 7.61 8.98
N ASN A 66 -4.71 7.39 9.90
CA ASN A 66 -4.73 6.19 10.75
C ASN A 66 -5.58 5.05 10.17
N HIS A 67 -6.11 5.19 8.96
CA HIS A 67 -6.97 4.17 8.35
C HIS A 67 -6.21 3.34 7.32
N LYS A 68 -6.23 2.02 7.49
CA LYS A 68 -5.59 1.06 6.61
C LYS A 68 -6.61 0.17 5.92
N LEU A 69 -6.46 0.02 4.61
CA LEU A 69 -7.26 -0.88 3.77
C LEU A 69 -6.34 -1.90 3.09
N VAL A 70 -6.60 -3.19 3.29
CA VAL A 70 -5.88 -4.29 2.64
C VAL A 70 -6.84 -5.05 1.73
N LEU A 71 -6.41 -5.29 0.50
CA LEU A 71 -7.18 -5.99 -0.54
C LEU A 71 -6.37 -7.14 -1.13
N GLN A 72 -6.94 -8.34 -1.18
CA GLN A 72 -6.31 -9.49 -1.87
C GLN A 72 -6.39 -9.39 -3.41
N LYS A 73 -7.35 -8.60 -3.93
CA LYS A 73 -7.47 -8.28 -5.35
C LYS A 73 -7.82 -6.80 -5.50
N PHE A 74 -6.99 -6.04 -6.21
CA PHE A 74 -7.28 -4.67 -6.62
C PHE A 74 -8.23 -4.65 -7.84
N ASN A 75 -9.38 -5.30 -7.70
CA ASN A 75 -10.45 -5.12 -8.65
C ASN A 75 -11.22 -3.86 -8.23
N SER A 76 -11.71 -3.07 -9.18
CA SER A 76 -12.38 -1.78 -8.94
C SER A 76 -13.63 -1.84 -8.05
N SER A 77 -14.10 -3.04 -7.69
CA SER A 77 -15.21 -3.26 -6.77
C SER A 77 -14.68 -3.50 -5.35
N ILE A 78 -14.59 -2.45 -4.53
CA ILE A 78 -14.61 -2.60 -3.07
C ILE A 78 -16.02 -3.08 -2.70
N ASN A 79 -16.15 -4.38 -2.44
CA ASN A 79 -17.37 -5.00 -1.95
C ASN A 79 -17.22 -5.17 -0.45
N ALA A 80 -17.99 -4.39 0.32
CA ALA A 80 -17.93 -4.33 1.78
C ALA A 80 -18.24 -5.65 2.52
N ASP A 81 -18.59 -6.71 1.79
CA ASP A 81 -18.84 -8.06 2.29
C ASP A 81 -17.90 -9.12 1.70
N SER A 82 -16.85 -8.72 0.96
CA SER A 82 -15.87 -9.68 0.49
C SER A 82 -14.98 -10.11 1.66
N LYS A 83 -14.79 -11.42 1.84
CA LYS A 83 -13.79 -11.97 2.78
C LYS A 83 -12.34 -11.57 2.45
N ASP A 84 -12.16 -10.84 1.35
CA ASP A 84 -10.89 -10.49 0.73
C ASP A 84 -10.48 -9.03 1.06
N GLU A 85 -11.26 -8.34 1.88
CA GLU A 85 -11.07 -6.95 2.32
C GLU A 85 -10.86 -6.87 3.84
N LEU A 86 -9.77 -6.22 4.25
CA LEU A 86 -9.52 -5.88 5.65
C LEU A 86 -9.46 -4.36 5.78
N PHE A 87 -10.30 -3.81 6.64
CA PHE A 87 -10.25 -2.40 7.01
C PHE A 87 -9.90 -2.27 8.49
N ILE A 88 -8.95 -1.40 8.80
CA ILE A 88 -8.34 -1.27 10.11
C ILE A 88 -8.23 0.22 10.42
N ASP A 89 -8.60 0.60 11.65
CA ASP A 89 -8.34 1.91 12.23
C ASP A 89 -7.20 1.74 13.25
N LEU A 90 -6.05 2.35 12.97
CA LEU A 90 -4.84 2.25 13.76
C LEU A 90 -4.88 3.09 15.04
N ASP A 91 -5.79 4.07 15.14
CA ASP A 91 -5.96 4.83 16.40
C ASP A 91 -6.63 3.96 17.47
N THR A 92 -7.63 3.19 17.06
CA THR A 92 -8.43 2.36 17.97
C THR A 92 -7.96 0.91 18.02
N ASN A 93 -7.26 0.43 16.98
CA ASN A 93 -6.74 -0.92 16.84
C ASN A 93 -5.31 -0.92 16.22
N PRO A 94 -4.29 -0.44 16.95
CA PRO A 94 -2.90 -0.41 16.46
C PRO A 94 -2.30 -1.80 16.27
N GLU A 95 -2.83 -2.82 16.95
CA GLU A 95 -2.39 -4.23 16.84
C GLU A 95 -2.99 -4.94 15.61
N GLU A 96 -3.82 -4.26 14.83
CA GLU A 96 -4.45 -4.77 13.61
C GLU A 96 -5.24 -6.10 13.78
N ASN A 97 -5.74 -6.39 15.00
CA ASN A 97 -6.34 -7.69 15.30
C ASN A 97 -7.84 -7.79 15.03
N VAL A 98 -8.53 -6.66 14.87
CA VAL A 98 -9.95 -6.56 14.46
C VAL A 98 -10.05 -6.03 13.03
N ASN A 99 -10.74 -6.78 12.17
CA ASN A 99 -11.21 -6.27 10.87
C ASN A 99 -12.51 -5.48 11.08
N LEU A 100 -12.45 -4.17 10.88
CA LEU A 100 -13.60 -3.29 10.93
C LEU A 100 -14.37 -3.39 9.61
N LYS A 101 -15.70 -3.45 9.65
CA LYS A 101 -16.49 -3.37 8.42
C LYS A 101 -16.52 -1.94 7.90
N LEU A 102 -16.13 -1.74 6.64
CA LEU A 102 -16.21 -0.46 5.91
C LEU A 102 -17.66 -0.02 5.59
N THR A 103 -18.64 -0.46 6.38
CA THR A 103 -20.08 -0.24 6.16
C THR A 103 -20.63 0.99 6.88
N GLN A 104 -19.83 1.67 7.71
CA GLN A 104 -20.28 2.80 8.54
C GLN A 104 -19.61 4.15 8.19
N GLN A 105 -18.72 4.18 7.18
CA GLN A 105 -17.94 5.37 6.81
C GLN A 105 -17.93 5.56 5.28
N ASP A 106 -19.03 6.08 4.73
CA ASP A 106 -19.23 6.20 3.27
C ASP A 106 -18.22 7.14 2.60
N ASP A 107 -17.83 8.23 3.25
CA ASP A 107 -16.86 9.20 2.71
C ASP A 107 -15.46 8.61 2.59
N LEU A 108 -14.98 7.95 3.64
CA LEU A 108 -13.67 7.31 3.66
C LEU A 108 -13.60 6.17 2.63
N LYS A 109 -14.69 5.41 2.51
CA LYS A 109 -14.84 4.37 1.48
C LYS A 109 -14.78 4.94 0.07
N MET A 110 -15.47 6.06 -0.19
CA MET A 110 -15.38 6.75 -1.48
C MET A 110 -13.96 7.22 -1.76
N PHE A 111 -13.26 7.73 -0.74
CA PHE A 111 -11.87 8.18 -0.87
C PHE A 111 -10.92 7.03 -1.23
N PHE A 112 -10.99 5.89 -0.53
CA PHE A 112 -10.24 4.69 -0.88
C PHE A 112 -10.55 4.20 -2.30
N LYS A 113 -11.83 4.17 -2.70
CA LYS A 113 -12.23 3.79 -4.08
C LYS A 113 -11.59 4.69 -5.13
N ALA A 114 -11.63 6.01 -4.91
CA ALA A 114 -11.02 6.97 -5.82
C ALA A 114 -9.51 6.75 -5.96
N ARG A 115 -8.81 6.53 -4.84
CA ARG A 115 -7.35 6.27 -4.84
C ARG A 115 -6.97 4.95 -5.50
N ILE A 116 -7.71 3.88 -5.22
CA ILE A 116 -7.51 2.57 -5.85
C ILE A 116 -7.62 2.68 -7.37
N LYS A 117 -8.61 3.44 -7.86
CA LYS A 117 -8.78 3.69 -9.29
C LYS A 117 -7.54 4.36 -9.90
N ILE A 118 -7.03 5.42 -9.27
CA ILE A 118 -5.83 6.14 -9.74
C ILE A 118 -4.60 5.22 -9.78
N ILE A 119 -4.40 4.41 -8.74
CA ILE A 119 -3.26 3.46 -8.66
C ILE A 119 -3.36 2.38 -9.75
N ASN A 120 -4.55 1.86 -10.01
CA ASN A 120 -4.77 0.90 -11.08
C ASN A 120 -4.52 1.52 -12.48
N GLU A 121 -4.95 2.75 -12.71
CA GLU A 121 -4.69 3.47 -13.95
C GLU A 121 -3.19 3.75 -14.15
N ASN A 122 -2.51 4.21 -13.10
CA ASN A 122 -1.07 4.47 -13.13
C ASN A 122 -0.25 3.20 -13.34
N SER A 123 -0.56 2.11 -12.62
CA SER A 123 0.12 0.82 -12.79
C SER A 123 -0.10 0.25 -14.19
N THR A 124 -1.30 0.41 -14.76
CA THR A 124 -1.59 0.00 -16.15
C THR A 124 -0.78 0.83 -17.14
N ARG A 125 -0.67 2.15 -16.93
CA ARG A 125 0.12 3.04 -17.78
C ARG A 125 1.62 2.71 -17.71
N LEU A 126 2.14 2.44 -16.51
CA LEU A 126 3.54 2.03 -16.30
C LEU A 126 3.83 0.69 -16.97
N ARG A 127 2.99 -0.33 -16.76
CA ARG A 127 3.11 -1.63 -17.44
C ARG A 127 3.08 -1.48 -18.96
N LYS A 128 2.23 -0.59 -19.49
CA LYS A 128 2.17 -0.28 -20.93
C LYS A 128 3.39 0.50 -21.45
N ARG A 129 4.07 1.27 -20.61
CA ARG A 129 5.32 1.97 -20.98
C ARG A 129 6.53 1.05 -20.90
N LEU A 130 6.53 0.11 -19.96
CA LEU A 130 7.60 -0.85 -19.71
C LEU A 130 7.50 -2.12 -20.59
N ILE A 131 6.65 -2.14 -21.64
CA ILE A 131 6.27 -3.38 -22.34
C ILE A 131 7.48 -4.20 -22.79
N GLY A 132 7.46 -5.43 -22.29
CA GLY A 132 8.29 -6.57 -22.64
C GLY A 132 8.08 -7.74 -21.67
N GLU A 133 7.62 -7.47 -20.44
CA GLU A 133 7.63 -8.48 -19.39
C GLU A 133 6.42 -9.42 -19.41
N GLU A 134 6.74 -10.71 -19.51
CA GLU A 134 5.85 -11.85 -19.33
C GLU A 134 4.92 -11.67 -18.12
N PRO A 135 3.69 -12.24 -18.15
CA PRO A 135 2.85 -12.30 -16.96
C PRO A 135 3.68 -12.79 -15.78
N GLN A 136 3.66 -12.03 -14.66
CA GLN A 136 4.29 -12.38 -13.40
C GLN A 136 4.09 -13.89 -13.16
N LYS A 137 5.15 -14.69 -13.34
CA LYS A 137 5.07 -16.12 -13.04
C LYS A 137 4.78 -16.21 -11.57
N SER A 138 3.57 -16.66 -11.23
CA SER A 138 3.24 -17.02 -9.86
C SER A 138 4.26 -18.07 -9.45
N ILE A 139 5.24 -17.69 -8.63
CA ILE A 139 6.07 -18.67 -7.95
C ILE A 139 5.07 -19.50 -7.15
N LEU A 140 4.86 -20.76 -7.49
CA LEU A 140 3.95 -21.60 -6.73
C LEU A 140 4.71 -22.08 -5.49
N MET A 141 4.06 -22.04 -4.32
CA MET A 141 4.66 -22.59 -3.10
C MET A 141 4.86 -24.09 -3.30
N ASP A 142 6.10 -24.56 -3.15
CA ASP A 142 6.41 -25.98 -3.23
C ASP A 142 5.75 -26.76 -2.08
N ASP A 143 5.46 -28.04 -2.31
CA ASP A 143 4.69 -28.84 -1.36
C ASP A 143 5.43 -29.12 -0.04
N ARG A 144 6.77 -29.09 -0.06
CA ARG A 144 7.59 -29.24 1.16
C ARG A 144 7.43 -28.03 2.07
N THR A 145 7.42 -26.83 1.48
CA THR A 145 7.18 -25.57 2.18
C THR A 145 5.75 -25.53 2.73
N LYS A 146 4.74 -25.96 1.95
CA LYS A 146 3.36 -26.10 2.47
C LYS A 146 3.27 -27.02 3.67
N GLN A 147 3.87 -28.21 3.60
CA GLN A 147 3.81 -29.17 4.72
C GLN A 147 4.46 -28.59 5.99
N ARG A 148 5.58 -27.89 5.86
CA ARG A 148 6.21 -27.21 7.01
C ARG A 148 5.32 -26.14 7.62
N LEU A 149 4.68 -25.31 6.79
CA LEU A 149 3.76 -24.28 7.27
C LEU A 149 2.51 -24.89 7.93
N ARG A 150 2.01 -26.04 7.44
CA ARG A 150 0.94 -26.80 8.12
C ARG A 150 1.38 -27.30 9.50
N MET A 151 2.56 -27.90 9.60
CA MET A 151 3.09 -28.39 10.88
C MET A 151 3.28 -27.27 11.91
N LEU A 152 3.61 -26.07 11.45
CA LEU A 152 3.78 -24.87 12.29
C LEU A 152 2.45 -24.16 12.58
N GLY A 153 1.32 -24.62 12.04
CA GLY A 153 0.01 -24.01 12.26
C GLY A 153 -0.24 -22.71 11.50
N TYR A 154 0.60 -22.36 10.52
CA TYR A 154 0.44 -21.15 9.70
C TYR A 154 -0.59 -21.30 8.57
N ILE A 155 -0.88 -22.53 8.15
CA ILE A 155 -1.91 -22.85 7.16
C ILE A 155 -2.67 -24.11 7.60
N ASN A 156 -3.99 -24.10 7.40
CA ASN A 156 -4.87 -25.25 7.60
C ASN A 156 -5.01 -26.03 6.27
#